data_AF-A0A1M3TZ54-F1
#
_entry.id   AF-A0A1M3TZ54-F1
#
_cell.length_a   1.000
_cell.length_b   1.000
_cell.length_c   1.000
_cell.angle_alpha   90.00
_cell.angle_beta   90.00
_cell.angle_gamma   90.00
#
_symmetry.space_group_name_H-M   'P 1'
#
loop_
_entity.id
_entity.type
_entity.pdbx_description
1 polymer ?
#
loop_
_entity_poly.entity_id
_entity_poly.type
_entity_poly.pdbx_seq_one_letter_code
_entity_poly.pdbx_strand_id
1 'polypeptide(L)'
;MYPHQNRPPYPQFTGPPQGYGQQQNPSPFPPQNQHHMASPPYPSQPGYPPYGAPHPNQPPYPHTPQGAPPGRPEMYHGGPQGYSQGLPPPQGAPHGPPQGMPHGSFGAAPPLPPHPQSYPPLASVPSLGYVRGQQANGDFRPQADQLRRAMKGFGTDEKTLIQVLAKLDPLQMAAVRSTYTHHVRRDLYKDVKGETSGYFRRGLLAIIDGPLQYDVACAREAVEGIGTKEWLLNDILLSRSNADMNAIKAAYHQTYHRALEKDVEGDLSFKTRNLFTLVLRATRHEESAPLDPQLIEAEAKSLHQATAARMVNNVDEVCGIIARASDNELRALNHAFYTRYNIQLTKHIEKEFSGHMKDALLHMLGAALDPAMHDAEQLEDCMKGMGTKDEKLVTRVVRLHWAPGHLDQVKRAYRHRFQKDLIERVRGETSGDYQRLMVALLQ
;
A
#
# COMPACT_ATOMS: atom_id res chain seq x y z
N MET A 1 58.87 63.68 5.52
CA MET A 1 57.40 63.83 5.55
C MET A 1 56.76 62.49 5.89
N TYR A 2 55.70 62.50 6.69
CA TYR A 2 54.73 61.39 6.92
C TYR A 2 53.65 61.39 5.79
N PRO A 3 52.58 60.55 5.79
CA PRO A 3 52.24 59.33 6.56
C PRO A 3 51.92 58.08 5.66
N HIS A 4 52.07 56.81 6.09
CA HIS A 4 51.08 55.84 6.69
C HIS A 4 49.91 55.34 5.79
N GLN A 5 49.26 54.16 5.97
CA GLN A 5 49.19 53.11 7.04
C GLN A 5 48.87 51.71 6.37
N ASN A 6 48.53 50.53 6.94
CA ASN A 6 48.22 49.99 8.30
C ASN A 6 48.50 48.45 8.42
N ARG A 7 47.96 47.77 9.46
CA ARG A 7 48.02 46.32 9.88
C ARG A 7 46.71 45.93 10.65
N PRO A 8 46.52 44.80 11.42
CA PRO A 8 47.22 43.49 11.61
C PRO A 8 46.28 42.21 11.62
N PRO A 9 46.77 40.97 11.93
CA PRO A 9 45.98 39.70 12.06
C PRO A 9 46.27 38.76 13.29
N TYR A 10 45.56 37.59 13.38
CA TYR A 10 45.80 36.35 14.22
C TYR A 10 45.38 36.37 15.74
N PRO A 11 45.30 35.22 16.52
CA PRO A 11 45.83 33.83 16.33
C PRO A 11 44.87 32.62 16.70
N GLN A 12 45.45 31.42 16.96
CA GLN A 12 44.83 30.08 17.20
C GLN A 12 44.71 29.65 18.70
N PHE A 13 44.20 28.43 18.98
CA PHE A 13 44.14 27.77 20.31
C PHE A 13 44.37 26.23 20.26
N THR A 14 44.75 25.61 21.40
CA THR A 14 45.02 24.16 21.58
C THR A 14 44.50 23.62 22.96
N GLY A 15 44.39 22.29 23.13
CA GLY A 15 43.87 21.59 24.34
C GLY A 15 44.90 21.43 25.51
N PRO A 16 44.61 20.66 26.60
CA PRO A 16 44.59 19.17 26.55
C PRO A 16 43.56 18.48 27.55
N PRO A 17 43.79 17.37 28.34
CA PRO A 17 42.81 16.24 28.42
C PRO A 17 42.39 15.73 29.86
N GLN A 18 41.87 14.49 29.96
CA GLN A 18 41.09 13.87 31.07
C GLN A 18 41.84 13.28 32.30
N GLY A 19 41.09 12.90 33.35
CA GLY A 19 41.49 12.07 34.51
C GLY A 19 40.31 11.36 35.23
N TYR A 20 40.59 10.47 36.20
CA TYR A 20 39.66 9.56 36.93
C TYR A 20 39.29 10.07 38.36
N GLY A 21 38.34 9.53 39.15
CA GLY A 21 37.34 8.45 39.02
C GLY A 21 37.01 7.77 40.39
N GLN A 22 35.93 6.96 40.51
CA GLN A 22 35.42 6.25 41.73
C GLN A 22 34.89 7.19 42.87
N GLN A 23 33.91 6.88 43.76
CA GLN A 23 32.90 5.80 43.95
C GLN A 23 31.78 6.25 44.94
N GLN A 24 30.71 5.43 45.08
CA GLN A 24 29.74 5.31 46.21
C GLN A 24 28.37 6.04 46.13
N ASN A 25 27.38 5.44 46.82
CA ASN A 25 25.93 5.70 46.84
C ASN A 25 25.42 5.25 48.25
N PRO A 26 24.44 5.92 48.92
CA PRO A 26 23.01 5.58 48.69
C PRO A 26 22.00 6.75 48.88
N SER A 27 20.73 6.50 48.52
CA SER A 27 19.57 7.37 48.80
C SER A 27 18.99 7.14 50.22
N PRO A 28 18.16 8.06 50.79
CA PRO A 28 16.70 8.05 50.51
C PRO A 28 15.98 9.43 50.55
N PHE A 29 14.63 9.39 50.50
CA PHE A 29 13.65 10.49 50.37
C PHE A 29 13.55 11.53 51.52
N PRO A 30 13.07 12.75 51.20
CA PRO A 30 12.14 13.55 52.01
C PRO A 30 10.71 13.64 51.39
N PRO A 31 9.67 14.15 52.10
CA PRO A 31 8.30 13.62 51.97
C PRO A 31 7.23 14.52 51.31
N GLN A 32 6.04 13.93 51.11
CA GLN A 32 4.81 14.58 50.64
C GLN A 32 4.20 15.54 51.68
N ASN A 33 3.40 16.51 51.20
CA ASN A 33 2.51 17.32 52.03
C ASN A 33 1.05 17.12 51.57
N GLN A 34 0.11 16.94 52.50
CA GLN A 34 -1.28 16.61 52.20
C GLN A 34 -2.17 17.86 52.18
N HIS A 35 -2.98 18.05 51.14
CA HIS A 35 -4.18 18.90 51.17
C HIS A 35 -5.36 18.15 50.53
N HIS A 36 -6.49 18.10 51.24
CA HIS A 36 -7.74 17.54 50.73
C HIS A 36 -8.52 18.59 49.91
N MET A 37 -9.11 18.18 48.78
CA MET A 37 -10.29 18.83 48.22
C MET A 37 -11.28 17.78 47.71
N ALA A 38 -12.57 18.11 47.75
CA ALA A 38 -13.67 17.17 47.54
C ALA A 38 -14.16 17.15 46.07
N SER A 39 -14.78 16.03 45.68
CA SER A 39 -15.32 15.82 44.34
C SER A 39 -16.61 16.63 44.10
N PRO A 40 -16.78 17.25 42.91
CA PRO A 40 -18.07 17.83 42.49
C PRO A 40 -19.07 16.73 42.07
N PRO A 41 -20.40 17.00 42.15
CA PRO A 41 -21.44 16.00 41.90
C PRO A 41 -21.82 15.80 40.43
N TYR A 42 -22.45 14.66 40.13
CA TYR A 42 -23.06 14.34 38.83
C TYR A 42 -24.33 15.16 38.55
N PRO A 43 -24.59 15.57 37.30
CA PRO A 43 -25.91 16.02 36.86
C PRO A 43 -26.86 14.82 36.64
N SER A 44 -28.13 15.00 37.02
CA SER A 44 -29.18 13.97 36.96
C SER A 44 -29.97 13.97 35.64
N GLN A 45 -30.59 12.82 35.30
CA GLN A 45 -31.48 12.71 34.13
C GLN A 45 -32.91 13.22 34.43
N PRO A 46 -33.60 13.86 33.47
CA PRO A 46 -35.05 14.05 33.49
C PRO A 46 -35.79 12.73 33.19
N GLY A 47 -36.86 12.44 33.92
CA GLY A 47 -37.64 11.19 33.79
C GLY A 47 -38.83 11.25 32.83
N TYR A 48 -39.43 10.08 32.55
CA TYR A 48 -40.66 9.90 31.78
C TYR A 48 -41.93 10.34 32.55
N PRO A 49 -42.94 10.92 31.87
CA PRO A 49 -44.33 10.91 32.31
C PRO A 49 -45.12 9.69 31.74
N PRO A 50 -46.27 9.28 32.32
CA PRO A 50 -46.93 8.00 32.01
C PRO A 50 -48.26 8.09 31.22
N TYR A 51 -48.61 6.99 30.55
CA TYR A 51 -49.95 6.50 30.16
C TYR A 51 -51.01 7.45 29.53
N GLY A 52 -51.50 7.10 28.32
CA GLY A 52 -52.78 7.59 27.78
C GLY A 52 -53.01 7.27 26.29
N ALA A 53 -54.14 6.65 25.94
CA ALA A 53 -54.65 6.45 24.56
C ALA A 53 -55.99 7.21 24.40
N PRO A 54 -56.63 7.34 23.20
CA PRO A 54 -56.41 6.61 21.94
C PRO A 54 -56.39 7.47 20.64
N HIS A 55 -56.40 6.77 19.49
CA HIS A 55 -56.72 7.24 18.11
C HIS A 55 -58.09 7.97 18.01
N PRO A 56 -58.44 8.72 16.92
CA PRO A 56 -58.10 8.43 15.50
C PRO A 56 -57.88 9.60 14.50
N ASN A 57 -57.41 9.24 13.28
CA ASN A 57 -57.88 9.66 11.93
C ASN A 57 -56.75 9.74 10.89
N GLN A 58 -56.90 8.98 9.80
CA GLN A 58 -56.23 9.19 8.51
C GLN A 58 -57.25 9.65 7.47
N PRO A 59 -56.92 10.58 6.56
CA PRO A 59 -57.57 10.72 5.26
C PRO A 59 -56.93 9.76 4.22
N PRO A 60 -57.62 9.40 3.11
CA PRO A 60 -57.48 8.06 2.54
C PRO A 60 -56.76 7.93 1.19
N TYR A 61 -56.34 6.71 0.88
CA TYR A 61 -56.06 6.25 -0.49
C TYR A 61 -57.36 5.90 -1.24
N PRO A 62 -57.49 6.19 -2.55
CA PRO A 62 -58.56 5.64 -3.39
C PRO A 62 -58.25 4.20 -3.83
N HIS A 63 -59.26 3.33 -3.85
CA HIS A 63 -59.17 1.97 -4.37
C HIS A 63 -59.65 1.85 -5.84
N THR A 64 -58.91 1.05 -6.61
CA THR A 64 -59.27 0.12 -7.72
C THR A 64 -60.65 0.19 -8.40
N PRO A 65 -60.72 -0.27 -9.67
CA PRO A 65 -61.32 -1.61 -9.85
C PRO A 65 -60.49 -2.56 -10.73
N GLN A 66 -60.94 -3.82 -10.81
CA GLN A 66 -60.26 -4.94 -11.47
C GLN A 66 -60.47 -5.00 -12.99
N GLY A 67 -59.54 -5.65 -13.71
CA GLY A 67 -59.71 -6.10 -15.09
C GLY A 67 -58.91 -7.38 -15.34
N ALA A 68 -59.51 -8.37 -16.01
CA ALA A 68 -58.89 -9.68 -16.29
C ALA A 68 -58.11 -9.67 -17.63
N PRO A 69 -57.15 -10.60 -17.84
CA PRO A 69 -56.14 -10.45 -18.90
C PRO A 69 -56.57 -10.99 -20.28
N PRO A 70 -56.19 -10.31 -21.38
CA PRO A 70 -56.32 -10.84 -22.74
C PRO A 70 -54.97 -11.25 -23.37
N GLY A 71 -54.98 -12.37 -24.10
CA GLY A 71 -54.27 -12.56 -25.38
C GLY A 71 -52.73 -12.55 -25.45
N ARG A 72 -52.13 -13.71 -25.77
CA ARG A 72 -50.90 -13.75 -26.58
C ARG A 72 -51.18 -13.24 -28.00
N PRO A 73 -50.19 -12.63 -28.66
CA PRO A 73 -49.96 -12.79 -30.09
C PRO A 73 -48.83 -13.79 -30.35
N GLU A 74 -49.02 -14.67 -31.33
CA GLU A 74 -47.92 -15.40 -32.00
C GLU A 74 -47.62 -14.76 -33.37
N MET A 75 -46.71 -15.36 -34.14
CA MET A 75 -46.26 -15.05 -35.51
C MET A 75 -45.05 -14.11 -35.67
N TYR A 76 -44.13 -14.35 -36.62
CA TYR A 76 -43.73 -15.62 -37.28
C TYR A 76 -42.29 -15.50 -37.83
N HIS A 77 -41.78 -16.54 -38.49
CA HIS A 77 -40.40 -16.67 -38.99
C HIS A 77 -39.93 -15.57 -39.97
N GLY A 78 -38.60 -15.35 -39.99
CA GLY A 78 -37.90 -14.63 -41.06
C GLY A 78 -36.38 -14.66 -40.88
N GLY A 79 -35.69 -15.62 -41.51
CA GLY A 79 -34.22 -15.70 -41.52
C GLY A 79 -33.69 -16.14 -42.89
N PRO A 80 -32.44 -15.77 -43.27
CA PRO A 80 -31.72 -16.37 -44.39
C PRO A 80 -30.74 -17.47 -43.94
N GLN A 81 -30.29 -18.30 -44.88
CA GLN A 81 -29.56 -19.55 -44.62
C GLN A 81 -28.04 -19.45 -44.83
N GLY A 82 -27.31 -20.35 -44.18
CA GLY A 82 -25.90 -20.68 -44.46
C GLY A 82 -25.62 -22.16 -44.16
N TYR A 83 -25.70 -23.00 -45.18
CA TYR A 83 -25.32 -24.43 -45.18
C TYR A 83 -23.78 -24.59 -45.17
N SER A 84 -23.10 -25.71 -44.86
CA SER A 84 -23.38 -27.12 -44.49
C SER A 84 -22.01 -27.81 -44.23
N GLN A 85 -21.80 -29.01 -43.68
CA GLN A 85 -22.58 -30.05 -42.97
C GLN A 85 -21.57 -30.91 -42.16
N GLY A 86 -22.06 -31.80 -41.29
CA GLY A 86 -21.26 -32.90 -40.70
C GLY A 86 -22.02 -34.22 -40.78
N LEU A 87 -21.32 -35.37 -40.81
CA LEU A 87 -21.91 -36.71 -40.97
C LEU A 87 -21.59 -37.67 -39.80
N PRO A 88 -22.48 -38.64 -39.49
CA PRO A 88 -22.41 -39.53 -38.31
C PRO A 88 -21.71 -40.90 -38.59
N PRO A 89 -21.48 -41.75 -37.57
CA PRO A 89 -20.63 -42.96 -37.67
C PRO A 89 -21.39 -44.30 -37.87
N PRO A 90 -20.68 -45.39 -38.25
CA PRO A 90 -21.21 -46.76 -38.27
C PRO A 90 -20.65 -47.68 -37.15
N GLN A 91 -21.28 -48.84 -36.94
CA GLN A 91 -20.87 -49.92 -36.02
C GLN A 91 -20.58 -51.24 -36.77
N GLY A 92 -19.69 -52.10 -36.22
CA GLY A 92 -19.94 -53.55 -36.14
C GLY A 92 -19.28 -54.56 -37.12
N ALA A 93 -18.11 -55.11 -36.71
CA ALA A 93 -17.66 -56.52 -36.91
C ALA A 93 -17.43 -57.08 -38.34
N PRO A 94 -16.85 -58.30 -38.55
CA PRO A 94 -16.17 -59.25 -37.63
C PRO A 94 -14.69 -59.56 -38.00
N HIS A 95 -14.11 -60.66 -37.49
CA HIS A 95 -12.67 -61.01 -37.49
C HIS A 95 -12.12 -61.77 -38.73
N GLY A 96 -10.78 -61.79 -38.87
CA GLY A 96 -9.99 -62.76 -39.65
C GLY A 96 -8.59 -63.03 -39.00
N PRO A 97 -7.97 -64.21 -39.20
CA PRO A 97 -6.75 -64.64 -38.49
C PRO A 97 -5.40 -64.24 -39.16
N PRO A 98 -4.23 -64.42 -38.48
CA PRO A 98 -3.02 -63.62 -38.77
C PRO A 98 -1.83 -64.35 -39.43
N GLN A 99 -0.96 -63.54 -40.07
CA GLN A 99 0.47 -63.78 -40.38
C GLN A 99 1.19 -62.40 -40.33
N GLY A 100 2.43 -62.22 -39.90
CA GLY A 100 3.40 -63.09 -39.22
C GLY A 100 4.63 -62.25 -38.81
N MET A 101 5.31 -62.57 -37.70
CA MET A 101 6.43 -61.76 -37.18
C MET A 101 7.80 -62.11 -37.80
N PRO A 102 8.67 -61.11 -38.03
CA PRO A 102 10.12 -61.23 -37.90
C PRO A 102 10.58 -60.79 -36.49
N HIS A 103 11.55 -61.48 -35.89
CA HIS A 103 12.14 -61.09 -34.61
C HIS A 103 12.94 -59.79 -34.71
N GLY A 104 12.75 -58.87 -33.77
CA GLY A 104 13.57 -57.66 -33.56
C GLY A 104 14.03 -57.57 -32.11
N SER A 105 15.29 -57.15 -31.89
CA SER A 105 15.96 -57.20 -30.59
C SER A 105 15.31 -56.33 -29.50
N PHE A 106 15.49 -56.71 -28.22
CA PHE A 106 15.12 -55.89 -27.06
C PHE A 106 16.01 -54.63 -27.00
N GLY A 107 15.51 -53.52 -27.56
CA GLY A 107 16.07 -52.19 -27.34
C GLY A 107 15.81 -51.70 -25.91
N ALA A 108 16.73 -50.91 -25.37
CA ALA A 108 16.58 -50.30 -24.04
C ALA A 108 15.36 -49.36 -23.98
N ALA A 109 14.82 -49.16 -22.77
CA ALA A 109 13.78 -48.16 -22.53
C ALA A 109 14.24 -46.77 -23.01
N PRO A 110 13.35 -45.94 -23.57
CA PRO A 110 13.71 -44.58 -23.98
C PRO A 110 14.25 -43.80 -22.78
N PRO A 111 15.28 -42.97 -22.96
CA PRO A 111 15.81 -42.15 -21.87
C PRO A 111 14.68 -41.28 -21.30
N LEU A 112 14.60 -41.21 -19.98
CA LEU A 112 13.71 -40.28 -19.30
C LEU A 112 13.94 -38.86 -19.86
N PRO A 113 12.89 -38.05 -20.05
CA PRO A 113 13.08 -36.66 -20.45
C PRO A 113 14.03 -35.99 -19.44
N PRO A 114 15.01 -35.19 -19.90
CA PRO A 114 15.96 -34.57 -19.00
C PRO A 114 15.20 -33.76 -17.96
N HIS A 115 15.60 -33.90 -16.68
CA HIS A 115 14.99 -33.15 -15.59
C HIS A 115 14.88 -31.67 -15.97
N PRO A 116 13.71 -31.02 -15.77
CA PRO A 116 13.53 -29.64 -16.17
C PRO A 116 14.62 -28.80 -15.52
N GLN A 117 15.42 -28.11 -16.34
CA GLN A 117 16.49 -27.28 -15.80
C GLN A 117 15.86 -26.24 -14.87
N SER A 118 16.26 -26.29 -13.60
CA SER A 118 15.86 -25.31 -12.60
C SER A 118 16.57 -24.00 -12.90
N TYR A 119 16.02 -23.24 -13.85
CA TYR A 119 16.43 -21.87 -14.10
C TYR A 119 16.40 -21.09 -12.78
N PRO A 120 17.41 -20.25 -12.49
CA PRO A 120 17.38 -19.43 -11.29
C PRO A 120 16.16 -18.50 -11.33
N PRO A 121 15.55 -18.17 -10.18
CA PRO A 121 14.43 -17.23 -10.13
C PRO A 121 14.78 -15.92 -10.84
N LEU A 122 13.87 -15.46 -11.70
CA LEU A 122 14.00 -14.18 -12.38
C LEU A 122 13.87 -13.06 -11.35
N ALA A 123 14.91 -12.24 -11.22
CA ALA A 123 14.90 -11.07 -10.36
C ALA A 123 13.81 -10.07 -10.76
N SER A 124 13.14 -9.48 -9.77
CA SER A 124 12.19 -8.39 -9.96
C SER A 124 12.83 -7.20 -10.68
N VAL A 125 12.02 -6.50 -11.47
CA VAL A 125 12.39 -5.23 -12.12
C VAL A 125 11.77 -4.06 -11.36
N PRO A 126 12.38 -2.86 -11.35
CA PRO A 126 11.79 -1.70 -10.70
C PRO A 126 10.44 -1.32 -11.32
N SER A 127 9.51 -0.92 -10.47
CA SER A 127 8.19 -0.41 -10.84
C SER A 127 8.29 0.87 -11.70
N LEU A 128 7.21 1.21 -12.41
CA LEU A 128 7.17 2.38 -13.30
C LEU A 128 7.47 3.67 -12.54
N GLY A 129 8.49 4.42 -12.96
CA GLY A 129 8.95 5.63 -12.28
C GLY A 129 9.97 5.41 -11.15
N TYR A 130 10.39 4.16 -10.88
CA TYR A 130 11.50 3.85 -9.95
C TYR A 130 12.86 3.79 -10.67
N VAL A 131 12.87 3.76 -12.01
CA VAL A 131 14.09 3.87 -12.81
C VAL A 131 14.51 5.34 -12.90
N ARG A 132 15.63 5.70 -12.25
CA ARG A 132 16.15 7.08 -12.22
C ARG A 132 16.39 7.64 -13.63
N GLY A 133 15.84 8.82 -13.90
CA GLY A 133 16.03 9.54 -15.17
C GLY A 133 15.08 9.13 -16.30
N GLN A 134 14.28 8.08 -16.09
CA GLN A 134 13.22 7.69 -17.01
C GLN A 134 12.14 8.80 -17.07
N GLN A 135 11.72 9.16 -18.28
CA GLN A 135 10.64 10.13 -18.52
C GLN A 135 9.98 9.81 -19.87
N ALA A 136 8.76 10.27 -20.10
CA ALA A 136 8.02 10.00 -21.32
C ALA A 136 8.59 10.82 -22.50
N ASN A 137 8.57 10.23 -23.70
CA ASN A 137 8.89 10.94 -24.94
C ASN A 137 7.66 11.74 -25.40
N GLY A 138 7.84 13.03 -25.71
CA GLY A 138 6.76 13.88 -26.22
C GLY A 138 7.03 15.37 -26.00
N ASP A 139 6.11 16.21 -26.49
CA ASP A 139 6.10 17.64 -26.18
C ASP A 139 5.20 17.92 -24.97
N PHE A 140 5.83 18.25 -23.84
CA PHE A 140 5.13 18.55 -22.57
C PHE A 140 5.06 20.06 -22.27
N ARG A 141 5.43 20.93 -23.23
CA ARG A 141 5.30 22.39 -23.10
C ARG A 141 3.84 22.82 -22.88
N PRO A 142 2.82 22.27 -23.59
CA PRO A 142 1.43 22.66 -23.37
C PRO A 142 0.97 22.47 -21.92
N GLN A 143 1.38 21.38 -21.28
CA GLN A 143 1.11 21.07 -19.87
C GLN A 143 1.87 22.03 -18.95
N ALA A 144 3.18 22.22 -19.17
CA ALA A 144 3.99 23.14 -18.38
C ALA A 144 3.46 24.59 -18.44
N ASP A 145 3.02 25.04 -19.61
CA ASP A 145 2.42 26.37 -19.81
C ASP A 145 1.02 26.50 -19.20
N GLN A 146 0.23 25.42 -19.19
CA GLN A 146 -1.06 25.39 -18.48
C GLN A 146 -0.85 25.51 -16.97
N LEU A 147 0.06 24.73 -16.40
CA LEU A 147 0.45 24.80 -14.98
C LEU A 147 0.97 26.20 -14.63
N ARG A 148 1.83 26.81 -15.46
CA ARG A 148 2.32 28.16 -15.18
C ARG A 148 1.24 29.23 -15.29
N ARG A 149 0.27 29.09 -16.20
CA ARG A 149 -0.89 30.00 -16.31
C ARG A 149 -1.82 29.87 -15.11
N ALA A 150 -2.07 28.66 -14.62
CA ALA A 150 -2.85 28.40 -13.40
C ALA A 150 -2.22 28.99 -12.12
N MET A 151 -0.92 29.30 -12.16
CA MET A 151 -0.12 29.87 -11.06
C MET A 151 0.44 31.26 -11.41
N LYS A 152 -0.31 32.08 -12.17
CA LYS A 152 0.09 33.44 -12.56
C LYS A 152 -1.07 34.42 -12.46
N GLY A 153 -1.12 35.16 -11.35
CA GLY A 153 -2.02 36.28 -11.17
C GLY A 153 -2.19 36.61 -9.70
N PHE A 154 -3.43 36.96 -9.34
CA PHE A 154 -3.90 36.95 -7.96
C PHE A 154 -4.77 35.71 -7.76
N GLY A 155 -4.36 34.82 -6.87
CA GLY A 155 -4.98 33.50 -6.69
C GLY A 155 -4.51 32.45 -7.72
N THR A 156 -5.02 31.24 -7.54
CA THR A 156 -4.63 30.02 -8.25
C THR A 156 -5.83 29.48 -9.03
N ASP A 157 -5.61 28.77 -10.14
CA ASP A 157 -6.64 27.93 -10.76
C ASP A 157 -6.41 26.46 -10.36
N GLU A 158 -6.96 26.10 -9.21
CA GLU A 158 -6.85 24.73 -8.66
C GLU A 158 -7.46 23.69 -9.62
N LYS A 159 -8.49 24.06 -10.39
CA LYS A 159 -9.14 23.15 -11.34
C LYS A 159 -8.20 22.80 -12.48
N THR A 160 -7.49 23.77 -13.06
CA THR A 160 -6.48 23.50 -14.08
C THR A 160 -5.29 22.71 -13.52
N LEU A 161 -4.84 22.98 -12.29
CA LEU A 161 -3.82 22.16 -11.63
C LEU A 161 -4.25 20.68 -11.52
N ILE A 162 -5.46 20.41 -11.03
CA ILE A 162 -6.01 19.05 -10.93
C ILE A 162 -6.15 18.40 -12.31
N GLN A 163 -6.76 19.09 -13.27
CA GLN A 163 -7.06 18.56 -14.60
C GLN A 163 -5.81 18.20 -15.42
N VAL A 164 -4.67 18.86 -15.17
CA VAL A 164 -3.38 18.52 -15.78
C VAL A 164 -2.67 17.43 -14.99
N LEU A 165 -2.50 17.58 -13.67
CA LEU A 165 -1.62 16.71 -12.88
C LEU A 165 -2.21 15.31 -12.63
N ALA A 166 -3.51 15.20 -12.34
CA ALA A 166 -4.17 13.92 -12.02
C ALA A 166 -4.44 13.02 -13.25
N LYS A 167 -3.77 13.28 -14.39
CA LYS A 167 -3.88 12.49 -15.63
C LYS A 167 -2.52 12.00 -16.17
N LEU A 168 -1.42 12.37 -15.51
CA LEU A 168 -0.08 12.03 -15.96
C LEU A 168 0.35 10.69 -15.37
N ASP A 169 0.88 9.78 -16.20
CA ASP A 169 1.61 8.63 -15.68
C ASP A 169 2.95 9.07 -15.03
N PRO A 170 3.64 8.20 -14.25
CA PRO A 170 4.90 8.55 -13.59
C PRO A 170 5.98 9.15 -14.50
N LEU A 171 6.03 8.71 -15.77
CA LEU A 171 7.03 9.15 -16.74
C LEU A 171 6.61 10.45 -17.43
N GLN A 172 5.31 10.64 -17.68
CA GLN A 172 4.75 11.92 -18.12
C GLN A 172 4.94 13.00 -17.06
N MET A 173 4.72 12.68 -15.78
CA MET A 173 4.96 13.62 -14.67
C MET A 173 6.44 14.00 -14.56
N ALA A 174 7.36 13.03 -14.72
CA ALA A 174 8.79 13.32 -14.81
C ALA A 174 9.13 14.25 -16.00
N ALA A 175 8.54 14.00 -17.18
CA ALA A 175 8.74 14.81 -18.39
C ALA A 175 8.15 16.23 -18.27
N VAL A 176 6.98 16.39 -17.63
CA VAL A 176 6.36 17.69 -17.33
C VAL A 176 7.23 18.49 -16.34
N ARG A 177 7.73 17.86 -15.26
CA ARG A 177 8.63 18.51 -14.29
C ARG A 177 9.95 18.95 -14.93
N SER A 178 10.54 18.09 -15.76
CA SER A 178 11.70 18.39 -16.62
C SER A 178 11.42 19.58 -17.54
N THR A 179 10.30 19.56 -18.25
CA THR A 179 9.92 20.62 -19.20
C THR A 179 9.62 21.94 -18.50
N TYR A 180 8.96 21.94 -17.34
CA TYR A 180 8.76 23.16 -16.54
C TYR A 180 10.10 23.79 -16.11
N THR A 181 11.06 22.94 -15.74
CA THR A 181 12.41 23.37 -15.34
C THR A 181 13.19 24.01 -16.51
N HIS A 182 13.13 23.42 -17.70
CA HIS A 182 13.92 23.85 -18.86
C HIS A 182 13.22 24.86 -19.79
N HIS A 183 11.89 24.83 -19.89
CA HIS A 183 11.10 25.75 -20.72
C HIS A 183 10.60 26.96 -19.93
N VAL A 184 9.88 26.73 -18.82
CA VAL A 184 9.30 27.79 -17.98
C VAL A 184 10.37 28.46 -17.09
N ARG A 185 11.54 27.83 -16.93
CA ARG A 185 12.69 28.30 -16.12
C ARG A 185 12.31 28.52 -14.64
N ARG A 186 11.41 27.69 -14.14
CA ARG A 186 10.93 27.69 -12.75
C ARG A 186 10.88 26.26 -12.20
N ASP A 187 10.65 26.15 -10.90
CA ASP A 187 10.55 24.88 -10.19
C ASP A 187 9.07 24.60 -9.92
N LEU A 188 8.52 23.54 -10.53
CA LEU A 188 7.09 23.20 -10.44
C LEU A 188 6.66 22.87 -9.01
N TYR A 189 7.53 22.20 -8.25
CA TYR A 189 7.25 21.82 -6.88
C TYR A 189 7.22 23.07 -5.97
N LYS A 190 8.20 23.97 -6.12
CA LYS A 190 8.26 25.22 -5.34
C LYS A 190 7.13 26.18 -5.69
N ASP A 191 6.76 26.29 -6.97
CA ASP A 191 5.60 27.08 -7.39
C ASP A 191 4.32 26.54 -6.74
N VAL A 192 3.97 25.26 -6.96
CA VAL A 192 2.75 24.66 -6.38
C VAL A 192 2.75 24.69 -4.85
N LYS A 193 3.92 24.54 -4.20
CA LYS A 193 4.07 24.62 -2.73
C LYS A 193 3.77 26.02 -2.18
N GLY A 194 4.04 27.08 -2.94
CA GLY A 194 3.73 28.46 -2.59
C GLY A 194 2.28 28.83 -2.86
N GLU A 195 1.72 28.40 -4.00
CA GLU A 195 0.39 28.79 -4.49
C GLU A 195 -0.77 27.96 -3.90
N THR A 196 -0.50 26.97 -3.02
CA THR A 196 -1.53 26.06 -2.47
C THR A 196 -1.32 25.76 -0.97
N SER A 197 -2.34 25.18 -0.30
CA SER A 197 -2.28 24.85 1.13
C SER A 197 -3.00 23.54 1.51
N GLY A 198 -2.92 23.16 2.80
CA GLY A 198 -3.60 21.99 3.36
C GLY A 198 -3.27 20.64 2.72
N TYR A 199 -4.22 19.70 2.81
CA TYR A 199 -4.11 18.37 2.20
C TYR A 199 -4.19 18.40 0.67
N PHE A 200 -4.80 19.44 0.08
CA PHE A 200 -4.74 19.70 -1.36
C PHE A 200 -3.28 19.87 -1.82
N ARG A 201 -2.50 20.73 -1.15
CA ARG A 201 -1.06 20.85 -1.37
C ARG A 201 -0.32 19.53 -1.16
N ARG A 202 -0.61 18.78 -0.08
CA ARG A 202 0.07 17.49 0.19
C ARG A 202 -0.14 16.52 -0.98
N GLY A 203 -1.37 16.44 -1.52
CA GLY A 203 -1.68 15.63 -2.69
C GLY A 203 -0.98 16.10 -3.96
N LEU A 204 -1.03 17.40 -4.28
CA LEU A 204 -0.37 17.92 -5.49
C LEU A 204 1.15 17.71 -5.47
N LEU A 205 1.82 17.98 -4.35
CA LEU A 205 3.26 17.80 -4.22
C LEU A 205 3.66 16.32 -4.31
N ALA A 206 2.86 15.42 -3.73
CA ALA A 206 3.06 13.98 -3.84
C ALA A 206 2.96 13.47 -5.30
N ILE A 207 2.06 14.04 -6.11
CA ILE A 207 1.99 13.75 -7.54
C ILE A 207 3.24 14.29 -8.25
N ILE A 208 3.61 15.54 -7.99
CA ILE A 208 4.74 16.24 -8.66
C ILE A 208 6.10 15.59 -8.33
N ASP A 209 6.26 14.97 -7.17
CA ASP A 209 7.44 14.16 -6.83
C ASP A 209 7.52 12.87 -7.67
N GLY A 210 6.37 12.28 -8.04
CA GLY A 210 6.31 10.95 -8.66
C GLY A 210 6.56 9.83 -7.64
N PRO A 211 6.26 8.56 -7.98
CA PRO A 211 6.17 7.47 -7.00
C PRO A 211 7.44 7.28 -6.16
N LEU A 212 8.62 7.18 -6.79
CA LEU A 212 9.88 6.97 -6.08
C LEU A 212 10.26 8.12 -5.13
N GLN A 213 10.18 9.38 -5.58
CA GLN A 213 10.57 10.50 -4.72
C GLN A 213 9.51 10.79 -3.65
N TYR A 214 8.23 10.48 -3.91
CA TYR A 214 7.20 10.55 -2.87
C TYR A 214 7.38 9.46 -1.81
N ASP A 215 7.72 8.22 -2.21
CA ASP A 215 8.11 7.16 -1.27
C ASP A 215 9.33 7.59 -0.43
N VAL A 216 10.37 8.17 -1.06
CA VAL A 216 11.57 8.68 -0.36
C VAL A 216 11.24 9.80 0.62
N ALA A 217 10.37 10.74 0.24
CA ALA A 217 9.91 11.82 1.10
C ALA A 217 9.06 11.32 2.28
N CYS A 218 8.18 10.34 2.03
CA CYS A 218 7.39 9.68 3.07
C CYS A 218 8.26 8.86 4.03
N ALA A 219 9.28 8.16 3.51
CA ALA A 219 10.24 7.44 4.34
C ALA A 219 11.01 8.39 5.26
N ARG A 220 11.36 9.60 4.79
CA ARG A 220 11.97 10.65 5.64
C ARG A 220 10.99 11.19 6.67
N GLU A 221 9.78 11.57 6.25
CA GLU A 221 8.71 12.08 7.13
C GLU A 221 8.34 11.07 8.23
N ALA A 222 8.53 9.77 7.99
CA ALA A 222 8.25 8.73 8.96
C ALA A 222 9.29 8.59 10.09
N VAL A 223 10.50 9.12 9.92
CA VAL A 223 11.65 9.05 10.87
C VAL A 223 12.26 10.43 11.12
N GLU A 224 11.46 11.49 11.00
CA GLU A 224 11.88 12.88 11.19
C GLU A 224 10.92 13.62 12.13
N GLY A 225 11.39 13.93 13.34
CA GLY A 225 10.64 14.70 14.33
C GLY A 225 10.70 14.08 15.72
N ILE A 226 9.56 14.05 16.40
CA ILE A 226 9.39 13.43 17.72
C ILE A 226 8.44 12.25 17.54
N GLY A 227 9.00 11.04 17.57
CA GLY A 227 8.28 9.78 17.37
C GLY A 227 8.11 9.41 15.90
N THR A 228 8.16 8.11 15.64
CA THR A 228 8.03 7.50 14.31
C THR A 228 6.60 7.57 13.79
N LYS A 229 6.41 7.68 12.47
CA LYS A 229 5.13 7.35 11.82
C LYS A 229 5.20 5.90 11.30
N GLU A 230 5.08 4.91 12.18
CA GLU A 230 5.35 3.51 11.81
C GLU A 230 4.34 2.97 10.78
N TRP A 231 3.11 3.52 10.76
CA TRP A 231 2.13 3.23 9.71
C TRP A 231 2.58 3.69 8.31
N LEU A 232 3.40 4.75 8.23
CA LEU A 232 3.95 5.24 6.98
C LEU A 232 5.15 4.38 6.57
N LEU A 233 5.97 3.92 7.54
CA LEU A 233 6.96 2.88 7.26
C LEU A 233 6.31 1.58 6.74
N ASN A 234 5.14 1.17 7.25
CA ASN A 234 4.37 0.05 6.70
C ASN A 234 4.02 0.29 5.23
N ASP A 235 3.29 1.37 4.93
CA ASP A 235 2.83 1.69 3.57
C ASP A 235 4.00 1.88 2.57
N ILE A 236 5.14 2.42 3.01
CA ILE A 236 6.26 2.70 2.12
C ILE A 236 7.18 1.50 1.94
N LEU A 237 7.52 0.75 2.98
CA LEU A 237 8.62 -0.23 2.94
C LEU A 237 8.19 -1.70 2.94
N LEU A 238 7.01 -2.05 3.46
CA LEU A 238 6.57 -3.45 3.50
C LEU A 238 6.05 -3.92 2.12
N SER A 239 6.15 -5.22 1.87
CA SER A 239 5.74 -5.90 0.63
C SER A 239 6.28 -5.27 -0.67
N ARG A 240 7.42 -4.58 -0.62
CA ARG A 240 8.12 -4.08 -1.81
C ARG A 240 8.96 -5.18 -2.46
N SER A 241 9.09 -5.09 -3.79
CA SER A 241 10.04 -5.91 -4.54
C SER A 241 11.49 -5.58 -4.13
N ASN A 242 12.42 -6.51 -4.33
CA ASN A 242 13.84 -6.26 -4.05
C ASN A 242 14.37 -5.10 -4.92
N ALA A 243 13.88 -4.98 -6.15
CA ALA A 243 14.22 -3.89 -7.06
C ALA A 243 13.74 -2.52 -6.54
N ASP A 244 12.47 -2.41 -6.13
CA ASP A 244 11.91 -1.15 -5.63
C ASP A 244 12.52 -0.74 -4.29
N MET A 245 12.74 -1.70 -3.38
CA MET A 245 13.43 -1.46 -2.11
C MET A 245 14.85 -0.91 -2.32
N ASN A 246 15.60 -1.46 -3.27
CA ASN A 246 16.93 -0.95 -3.62
C ASN A 246 16.88 0.42 -4.31
N ALA A 247 15.87 0.69 -5.14
CA ALA A 247 15.65 2.00 -5.75
C ALA A 247 15.34 3.08 -4.69
N ILE A 248 14.44 2.79 -3.73
CA ILE A 248 14.09 3.68 -2.61
C ILE A 248 15.34 4.01 -1.78
N LYS A 249 16.11 2.99 -1.36
CA LYS A 249 17.35 3.21 -0.58
C LYS A 249 18.38 4.07 -1.34
N ALA A 250 18.60 3.82 -2.62
CA ALA A 250 19.54 4.58 -3.43
C ALA A 250 19.10 6.04 -3.61
N ALA A 251 17.81 6.27 -3.84
CA ALA A 251 17.23 7.61 -4.01
C ALA A 251 17.18 8.39 -2.68
N TYR A 252 16.91 7.72 -1.55
CA TYR A 252 17.00 8.30 -0.21
C TYR A 252 18.43 8.77 0.10
N HIS A 253 19.43 7.92 -0.14
CA HIS A 253 20.84 8.29 0.04
C HIS A 253 21.27 9.45 -0.89
N GLN A 254 20.80 9.48 -2.14
CA GLN A 254 21.05 10.60 -3.04
C GLN A 254 20.39 11.90 -2.54
N THR A 255 19.18 11.83 -2.00
CA THR A 255 18.36 13.00 -1.64
C THR A 255 18.74 13.61 -0.29
N TYR A 256 19.10 12.78 0.69
CA TYR A 256 19.38 13.22 2.07
C TYR A 256 20.82 13.02 2.53
N HIS A 257 21.67 12.36 1.74
CA HIS A 257 23.06 11.98 2.11
C HIS A 257 23.14 11.13 3.39
N ARG A 258 22.12 10.27 3.59
CA ARG A 258 21.96 9.36 4.74
C ARG A 258 21.56 7.97 4.26
N ALA A 259 21.94 6.93 4.99
CA ALA A 259 21.44 5.58 4.73
C ALA A 259 20.04 5.43 5.34
N LEU A 260 19.05 5.03 4.54
CA LEU A 260 17.68 4.80 5.01
C LEU A 260 17.66 3.77 6.14
N GLU A 261 18.51 2.75 6.01
CA GLU A 261 18.68 1.67 6.98
C GLU A 261 19.10 2.19 8.35
N LYS A 262 19.96 3.22 8.42
CA LYS A 262 20.41 3.80 9.69
C LYS A 262 19.38 4.74 10.32
N ASP A 263 18.61 5.45 9.51
CA ASP A 263 17.55 6.33 10.01
C ASP A 263 16.39 5.49 10.56
N VAL A 264 15.98 4.43 9.85
CA VAL A 264 14.95 3.49 10.31
C VAL A 264 15.44 2.62 11.48
N GLU A 265 16.71 2.21 11.52
CA GLU A 265 17.26 1.48 12.67
C GLU A 265 17.36 2.36 13.95
N GLY A 266 17.65 3.66 13.78
CA GLY A 266 17.81 4.59 14.90
C GLY A 266 16.51 5.05 15.54
N ASP A 267 15.42 5.10 14.77
CA ASP A 267 14.12 5.61 15.24
C ASP A 267 13.21 4.48 15.78
N LEU A 268 13.33 3.25 15.25
CA LEU A 268 12.52 2.10 15.67
C LEU A 268 13.08 1.35 16.90
N SER A 269 12.19 0.88 17.76
CA SER A 269 12.54 0.10 18.95
C SER A 269 12.62 -1.42 18.72
N PHE A 270 13.53 -2.06 19.45
CA PHE A 270 13.68 -3.51 19.68
C PHE A 270 13.26 -4.42 18.50
N LYS A 271 12.07 -5.03 18.59
CA LYS A 271 11.58 -6.07 17.68
C LYS A 271 11.06 -5.50 16.35
N THR A 272 10.47 -4.30 16.37
CA THR A 272 10.04 -3.60 15.15
C THR A 272 11.24 -3.25 14.29
N ARG A 273 12.29 -2.70 14.92
CA ARG A 273 13.58 -2.43 14.31
C ARG A 273 14.12 -3.67 13.59
N ASN A 274 14.14 -4.83 14.25
CA ASN A 274 14.59 -6.10 13.66
C ASN A 274 13.79 -6.48 12.39
N LEU A 275 12.46 -6.31 12.37
CA LEU A 275 11.63 -6.57 11.19
C LEU A 275 12.00 -5.64 10.01
N PHE A 276 12.09 -4.34 10.25
CA PHE A 276 12.47 -3.40 9.18
C PHE A 276 13.92 -3.61 8.72
N THR A 277 14.85 -3.98 9.61
CA THR A 277 16.21 -4.40 9.24
C THR A 277 16.23 -5.67 8.36
N LEU A 278 15.26 -6.58 8.49
CA LEU A 278 15.12 -7.72 7.57
C LEU A 278 14.62 -7.27 6.19
N VAL A 279 13.56 -6.46 6.15
CA VAL A 279 12.95 -5.95 4.90
C VAL A 279 13.92 -5.07 4.11
N LEU A 280 14.63 -4.16 4.78
CA LEU A 280 15.60 -3.23 4.16
C LEU A 280 16.82 -3.92 3.55
N ARG A 281 17.08 -5.20 3.84
CA ARG A 281 18.11 -5.99 3.14
C ARG A 281 17.80 -6.15 1.65
N ALA A 282 16.53 -6.08 1.24
CA ALA A 282 16.08 -6.37 -0.12
C ALA A 282 16.52 -7.77 -0.60
N THR A 283 16.27 -8.77 0.25
CA THR A 283 16.53 -10.21 0.01
C THR A 283 15.27 -11.05 0.27
N ARG A 284 14.10 -10.54 -0.14
CA ARG A 284 12.86 -11.33 -0.25
C ARG A 284 13.07 -12.38 -1.34
N HIS A 285 12.38 -13.51 -1.27
CA HIS A 285 12.32 -14.42 -2.40
C HIS A 285 11.61 -13.73 -3.58
N GLU A 286 12.13 -13.92 -4.78
CA GLU A 286 11.49 -13.40 -5.99
C GLU A 286 10.20 -14.20 -6.27
N GLU A 287 9.12 -13.52 -6.66
CA GLU A 287 7.80 -14.12 -6.91
C GLU A 287 7.81 -15.20 -8.03
N SER A 288 8.90 -15.22 -8.82
CA SER A 288 9.21 -16.20 -9.87
C SER A 288 9.83 -17.51 -9.35
N ALA A 289 10.15 -17.61 -8.06
CA ALA A 289 10.73 -18.81 -7.46
C ALA A 289 9.71 -19.95 -7.37
N PRO A 290 10.10 -21.21 -7.63
CA PRO A 290 9.22 -22.36 -7.45
C PRO A 290 8.94 -22.61 -5.97
N LEU A 291 7.68 -22.86 -5.63
CA LEU A 291 7.26 -23.22 -4.28
C LEU A 291 7.84 -24.58 -3.86
N ASP A 292 8.42 -24.65 -2.66
CA ASP A 292 8.78 -25.91 -1.98
C ASP A 292 7.71 -26.25 -0.92
N PRO A 293 6.85 -27.27 -1.15
CA PRO A 293 5.84 -27.67 -0.18
C PRO A 293 6.40 -28.20 1.14
N GLN A 294 7.62 -28.74 1.17
CA GLN A 294 8.25 -29.24 2.40
C GLN A 294 8.73 -28.08 3.26
N LEU A 295 9.33 -27.05 2.64
CA LEU A 295 9.71 -25.81 3.32
C LEU A 295 8.47 -25.10 3.89
N ILE A 296 7.42 -24.92 3.09
CA ILE A 296 6.17 -24.26 3.53
C ILE A 296 5.53 -24.98 4.73
N GLU A 297 5.45 -26.31 4.70
CA GLU A 297 4.92 -27.14 5.79
C GLU A 297 5.89 -27.27 6.99
N ALA A 298 7.16 -26.84 6.84
CA ALA A 298 8.10 -26.67 7.95
C ALA A 298 8.00 -25.26 8.57
N GLU A 299 7.91 -24.20 7.75
CA GLU A 299 7.71 -22.82 8.21
C GLU A 299 6.36 -22.64 8.90
N ALA A 300 5.29 -23.31 8.44
CA ALA A 300 4.00 -23.33 9.14
C ALA A 300 4.11 -23.90 10.56
N LYS A 301 4.94 -24.94 10.76
CA LYS A 301 5.22 -25.52 12.09
C LYS A 301 6.07 -24.60 12.94
N SER A 302 7.15 -24.05 12.37
CA SER A 302 8.02 -23.09 13.06
C SER A 302 7.24 -21.86 13.53
N LEU A 303 6.39 -21.27 12.69
CA LEU A 303 5.56 -20.12 13.07
C LEU A 303 4.61 -20.43 14.24
N HIS A 304 3.98 -21.62 14.25
CA HIS A 304 3.16 -22.07 15.39
C HIS A 304 4.00 -22.33 16.65
N GLN A 305 5.19 -22.91 16.52
CA GLN A 305 6.12 -23.19 17.63
C GLN A 305 6.75 -21.90 18.20
N ALA A 306 6.96 -20.89 17.35
CA ALA A 306 7.42 -19.56 17.70
C ALA A 306 6.35 -18.74 18.47
N THR A 307 5.08 -19.16 18.42
CA THR A 307 3.94 -18.45 19.01
C THR A 307 3.21 -19.33 20.05
N ALA A 308 2.16 -20.04 19.65
CA ALA A 308 1.22 -20.73 20.55
C ALA A 308 1.83 -21.80 21.47
N ALA A 309 3.05 -22.28 21.17
CA ALA A 309 3.77 -23.22 22.02
C ALA A 309 4.60 -22.56 23.15
N ARG A 310 4.48 -21.25 23.38
CA ARG A 310 5.36 -20.49 24.28
C ARG A 310 4.57 -19.51 25.18
N MET A 311 5.14 -19.18 26.34
CA MET A 311 4.69 -18.05 27.16
C MET A 311 5.16 -16.69 26.61
N VAL A 312 6.19 -16.67 25.77
CA VAL A 312 6.72 -15.47 25.11
C VAL A 312 7.10 -15.81 23.68
N ASN A 313 6.51 -15.09 22.73
CA ASN A 313 6.63 -15.35 21.30
C ASN A 313 8.03 -15.03 20.77
N ASN A 314 8.59 -15.94 19.97
CA ASN A 314 9.84 -15.77 19.24
C ASN A 314 9.61 -14.91 18.00
N VAL A 315 9.45 -13.61 18.24
CA VAL A 315 9.07 -12.62 17.21
C VAL A 315 10.08 -12.58 16.06
N ASP A 316 11.38 -12.75 16.34
CA ASP A 316 12.42 -12.70 15.31
C ASP A 316 12.35 -13.86 14.30
N GLU A 317 11.86 -15.03 14.72
CA GLU A 317 11.60 -16.18 13.85
C GLU A 317 10.38 -15.94 12.95
N VAL A 318 9.29 -15.40 13.50
CA VAL A 318 8.08 -15.04 12.74
C VAL A 318 8.36 -13.91 11.73
N CYS A 319 9.11 -12.88 12.14
CA CYS A 319 9.58 -11.82 11.24
C CYS A 319 10.52 -12.36 10.15
N GLY A 320 11.42 -13.29 10.51
CA GLY A 320 12.35 -13.92 9.56
C GLY A 320 11.64 -14.67 8.44
N ILE A 321 10.58 -15.42 8.76
CA ILE A 321 9.74 -16.11 7.77
C ILE A 321 8.99 -15.09 6.90
N ILE A 322 8.19 -14.21 7.51
CA ILE A 322 7.22 -13.38 6.77
C ILE A 322 7.90 -12.28 5.92
N ALA A 323 9.03 -11.73 6.37
CA ALA A 323 9.79 -10.75 5.59
C ALA A 323 10.51 -11.38 4.38
N ARG A 324 10.98 -12.63 4.52
CA ARG A 324 11.73 -13.36 3.48
C ARG A 324 10.85 -13.97 2.41
N ALA A 325 9.75 -14.62 2.79
CA ALA A 325 8.84 -15.31 1.88
C ALA A 325 8.31 -14.36 0.78
N SER A 326 8.22 -14.84 -0.46
CA SER A 326 7.49 -14.19 -1.56
C SER A 326 5.98 -14.13 -1.28
N ASP A 327 5.20 -13.44 -2.11
CA ASP A 327 3.75 -13.35 -1.89
C ASP A 327 3.08 -14.70 -2.23
N ASN A 328 3.60 -15.41 -3.24
CA ASN A 328 3.26 -16.80 -3.53
C ASN A 328 3.52 -17.73 -2.32
N GLU A 329 4.67 -17.58 -1.65
CA GLU A 329 4.97 -18.36 -0.44
C GLU A 329 4.08 -17.96 0.74
N LEU A 330 3.75 -16.68 0.93
CA LEU A 330 2.81 -16.26 1.99
C LEU A 330 1.39 -16.79 1.76
N ARG A 331 0.92 -16.89 0.50
CA ARG A 331 -0.33 -17.58 0.14
C ARG A 331 -0.28 -19.07 0.51
N ALA A 332 0.80 -19.76 0.11
CA ALA A 332 1.00 -21.17 0.41
C ALA A 332 1.13 -21.45 1.91
N LEU A 333 1.84 -20.59 2.65
CA LEU A 333 2.02 -20.65 4.10
C LEU A 333 0.69 -20.47 4.84
N ASN A 334 -0.12 -19.49 4.45
CA ASN A 334 -1.46 -19.31 5.04
C ASN A 334 -2.37 -20.53 4.77
N HIS A 335 -2.31 -21.12 3.57
CA HIS A 335 -3.05 -22.34 3.26
C HIS A 335 -2.58 -23.52 4.12
N ALA A 336 -1.27 -23.81 4.16
CA ALA A 336 -0.71 -24.89 4.96
C ALA A 336 -1.01 -24.72 6.46
N PHE A 337 -0.86 -23.51 6.99
CA PHE A 337 -1.18 -23.18 8.38
C PHE A 337 -2.66 -23.44 8.69
N TYR A 338 -3.58 -23.02 7.81
CA TYR A 338 -5.00 -23.32 7.96
C TYR A 338 -5.30 -24.83 7.87
N THR A 339 -4.76 -25.54 6.88
CA THR A 339 -4.92 -27.00 6.75
C THR A 339 -4.44 -27.74 7.99
N ARG A 340 -3.35 -27.26 8.63
CA ARG A 340 -2.71 -27.91 9.75
C ARG A 340 -3.31 -27.57 11.13
N TYR A 341 -3.79 -26.34 11.31
CA TYR A 341 -4.21 -25.80 12.62
C TYR A 341 -5.68 -25.34 12.68
N ASN A 342 -6.42 -25.43 11.57
CA ASN A 342 -7.83 -25.00 11.43
C ASN A 342 -8.09 -23.54 11.86
N ILE A 343 -7.09 -22.67 11.70
CA ILE A 343 -7.17 -21.23 11.93
C ILE A 343 -6.41 -20.50 10.82
N GLN A 344 -6.96 -19.40 10.30
CA GLN A 344 -6.28 -18.59 9.27
C GLN A 344 -5.03 -17.93 9.88
N LEU A 345 -3.94 -17.83 9.12
CA LEU A 345 -2.69 -17.25 9.63
C LEU A 345 -2.86 -15.79 10.06
N THR A 346 -3.68 -15.01 9.35
CA THR A 346 -4.08 -13.65 9.75
C THR A 346 -4.76 -13.64 11.12
N LYS A 347 -5.73 -14.53 11.38
CA LYS A 347 -6.42 -14.64 12.68
C LYS A 347 -5.54 -15.16 13.80
N HIS A 348 -4.51 -15.95 13.46
CA HIS A 348 -3.47 -16.34 14.39
C HIS A 348 -2.59 -15.15 14.79
N ILE A 349 -2.05 -14.40 13.82
CA ILE A 349 -1.26 -13.19 14.07
C ILE A 349 -2.08 -12.11 14.80
N GLU A 350 -3.37 -11.95 14.48
CA GLU A 350 -4.27 -11.03 15.18
C GLU A 350 -4.42 -11.31 16.68
N LYS A 351 -4.23 -12.58 17.11
CA LYS A 351 -4.33 -13.04 18.51
C LYS A 351 -2.98 -13.02 19.22
N GLU A 352 -1.92 -13.45 18.55
CA GLU A 352 -0.59 -13.67 19.12
C GLU A 352 0.29 -12.41 19.17
N PHE A 353 -0.12 -11.32 18.52
CA PHE A 353 0.62 -10.06 18.44
C PHE A 353 -0.27 -8.87 18.78
N SER A 354 0.34 -7.75 19.16
CA SER A 354 -0.35 -6.50 19.50
C SER A 354 0.44 -5.27 19.05
N GLY A 355 -0.25 -4.13 18.97
CA GLY A 355 0.31 -2.86 18.49
C GLY A 355 0.93 -2.95 17.10
N HIS A 356 1.87 -2.06 16.83
CA HIS A 356 2.45 -1.92 15.50
C HIS A 356 3.10 -3.21 14.93
N MET A 357 3.64 -4.11 15.75
CA MET A 357 4.17 -5.39 15.26
C MET A 357 3.06 -6.27 14.64
N LYS A 358 1.87 -6.30 15.26
CA LYS A 358 0.69 -6.92 14.64
C LYS A 358 0.34 -6.23 13.33
N ASP A 359 0.30 -4.90 13.33
CA ASP A 359 -0.10 -4.13 12.14
C ASP A 359 0.88 -4.34 10.96
N ALA A 360 2.19 -4.44 11.22
CA ALA A 360 3.21 -4.73 10.22
C ALA A 360 3.12 -6.15 9.66
N LEU A 361 2.99 -7.17 10.53
CA LEU A 361 2.83 -8.57 10.09
C LEU A 361 1.53 -8.78 9.31
N LEU A 362 0.43 -8.16 9.73
CA LEU A 362 -0.84 -8.20 9.01
C LEU A 362 -0.81 -7.40 7.71
N HIS A 363 -0.04 -6.30 7.62
CA HIS A 363 0.12 -5.57 6.36
C HIS A 363 0.82 -6.43 5.30
N MET A 364 1.87 -7.16 5.66
CA MET A 364 2.55 -8.07 4.73
C MET A 364 1.66 -9.24 4.29
N LEU A 365 0.91 -9.84 5.22
CA LEU A 365 -0.03 -10.91 4.91
C LEU A 365 -1.21 -10.42 4.06
N GLY A 366 -1.82 -9.27 4.39
CA GLY A 366 -2.93 -8.69 3.64
C GLY A 366 -2.54 -8.38 2.19
N ALA A 367 -1.41 -7.70 2.00
CA ALA A 367 -0.87 -7.38 0.68
C ALA A 367 -0.57 -8.63 -0.18
N ALA A 368 -0.11 -9.73 0.42
CA ALA A 368 0.14 -10.97 -0.33
C ALA A 368 -1.14 -11.77 -0.64
N LEU A 369 -2.08 -11.85 0.32
CA LEU A 369 -3.26 -12.73 0.24
C LEU A 369 -4.39 -12.16 -0.61
N ASP A 370 -4.73 -10.89 -0.42
CA ASP A 370 -5.72 -10.15 -1.22
C ASP A 370 -5.36 -8.65 -1.21
N PRO A 371 -4.40 -8.21 -2.05
CA PRO A 371 -3.95 -6.82 -2.06
C PRO A 371 -5.07 -5.83 -2.36
N ALA A 372 -6.07 -6.22 -3.15
CA ALA A 372 -7.18 -5.35 -3.52
C ALA A 372 -8.17 -5.13 -2.35
N MET A 373 -8.45 -6.18 -1.58
CA MET A 373 -9.23 -6.07 -0.34
C MET A 373 -8.42 -5.37 0.75
N HIS A 374 -7.13 -5.67 0.89
CA HIS A 374 -6.24 -5.03 1.86
C HIS A 374 -6.25 -3.50 1.69
N ASP A 375 -6.00 -3.00 0.48
CA ASP A 375 -6.04 -1.57 0.21
C ASP A 375 -7.45 -0.96 0.34
N ALA A 376 -8.51 -1.72 0.06
CA ALA A 376 -9.89 -1.28 0.30
C ALA A 376 -10.21 -1.12 1.79
N GLU A 377 -9.81 -2.06 2.65
CA GLU A 377 -9.97 -1.95 4.10
C GLU A 377 -9.05 -0.86 4.67
N GLN A 378 -7.83 -0.71 4.16
CA GLN A 378 -6.90 0.37 4.51
C GLN A 378 -7.42 1.77 4.15
N LEU A 379 -8.25 1.90 3.11
CA LEU A 379 -8.92 3.16 2.77
C LEU A 379 -10.12 3.43 3.69
N GLU A 380 -10.97 2.44 3.98
CA GLU A 380 -12.05 2.63 4.97
C GLU A 380 -11.49 2.94 6.37
N ASP A 381 -10.33 2.38 6.72
CA ASP A 381 -9.59 2.72 7.94
C ASP A 381 -9.15 4.19 8.01
N CYS A 382 -9.09 4.90 6.88
CA CYS A 382 -8.86 6.35 6.85
C CYS A 382 -10.14 7.19 7.01
N MET A 383 -11.31 6.58 6.81
CA MET A 383 -12.61 7.26 6.67
C MET A 383 -13.68 6.81 7.69
N LYS A 384 -13.41 5.76 8.48
CA LYS A 384 -14.37 5.24 9.47
C LYS A 384 -14.19 5.89 10.83
N GLY A 385 -15.30 6.37 11.41
CA GLY A 385 -15.35 6.97 12.73
C GLY A 385 -15.73 8.45 12.70
N MET A 386 -15.16 9.24 13.60
CA MET A 386 -15.36 10.68 13.67
C MET A 386 -14.20 11.41 12.99
N GLY A 387 -14.45 11.91 11.78
CA GLY A 387 -13.47 12.65 10.98
C GLY A 387 -12.46 11.74 10.26
N THR A 388 -11.76 12.37 9.31
CA THR A 388 -10.94 11.69 8.31
C THR A 388 -9.46 11.70 8.70
N LYS A 389 -8.74 10.60 8.46
CA LYS A 389 -7.28 10.50 8.64
C LYS A 389 -6.59 11.02 7.38
N ASP A 390 -6.82 12.29 7.05
CA ASP A 390 -6.51 12.90 5.75
C ASP A 390 -5.06 12.69 5.27
N GLU A 391 -4.08 12.70 6.18
CA GLU A 391 -2.68 12.43 5.84
C GLU A 391 -2.50 11.03 5.24
N LYS A 392 -3.13 10.01 5.85
CA LYS A 392 -3.12 8.62 5.36
C LYS A 392 -3.92 8.48 4.07
N LEU A 393 -5.07 9.16 4.00
CA LEU A 393 -5.95 9.13 2.82
C LEU A 393 -5.21 9.68 1.59
N VAL A 394 -4.52 10.83 1.72
CA VAL A 394 -3.67 11.39 0.66
C VAL A 394 -2.59 10.39 0.23
N THR A 395 -1.81 9.85 1.17
CA THR A 395 -0.73 8.91 0.84
C THR A 395 -1.25 7.66 0.12
N ARG A 396 -2.37 7.09 0.57
CA ARG A 396 -2.94 5.86 -0.01
C ARG A 396 -3.59 6.10 -1.37
N VAL A 397 -4.34 7.19 -1.53
CA VAL A 397 -4.94 7.58 -2.83
C VAL A 397 -3.85 7.88 -3.87
N VAL A 398 -2.79 8.62 -3.51
CA VAL A 398 -1.68 8.91 -4.45
C VAL A 398 -0.90 7.64 -4.82
N ARG A 399 -0.66 6.72 -3.87
CA ARG A 399 -0.01 5.42 -4.19
C ARG A 399 -0.85 4.57 -5.14
N LEU A 400 -2.17 4.54 -4.99
CA LEU A 400 -3.08 3.81 -5.88
C LEU A 400 -3.21 4.44 -7.27
N HIS A 401 -3.15 5.77 -7.38
CA HIS A 401 -3.19 6.49 -8.66
C HIS A 401 -2.11 6.02 -9.65
N TRP A 402 -0.90 5.71 -9.15
CA TRP A 402 0.20 5.21 -9.97
C TRP A 402 0.02 3.77 -10.49
N ALA A 403 -1.00 3.05 -10.01
CA ALA A 403 -1.28 1.66 -10.36
C ALA A 403 -2.75 1.47 -10.81
N PRO A 404 -3.18 2.07 -11.94
CA PRO A 404 -4.59 2.13 -12.34
C PRO A 404 -5.28 0.76 -12.43
N GLY A 405 -4.59 -0.27 -12.94
CA GLY A 405 -5.11 -1.64 -12.99
C GLY A 405 -5.29 -2.31 -11.62
N HIS A 406 -4.62 -1.82 -10.57
CA HIS A 406 -4.83 -2.23 -9.17
C HIS A 406 -5.89 -1.37 -8.49
N LEU A 407 -5.87 -0.05 -8.70
CA LEU A 407 -6.93 0.86 -8.27
C LEU A 407 -8.32 0.41 -8.75
N ASP A 408 -8.44 -0.12 -9.97
CA ASP A 408 -9.68 -0.72 -10.47
C ASP A 408 -10.09 -2.01 -9.72
N GLN A 409 -9.13 -2.81 -9.24
CA GLN A 409 -9.39 -3.95 -8.37
C GLN A 409 -9.84 -3.49 -6.98
N VAL A 410 -9.17 -2.49 -6.39
CA VAL A 410 -9.53 -1.87 -5.11
C VAL A 410 -10.94 -1.26 -5.17
N LYS A 411 -11.30 -0.53 -6.24
CA LYS A 411 -12.66 -0.01 -6.47
C LYS A 411 -13.72 -1.13 -6.44
N ARG A 412 -13.44 -2.29 -7.04
CA ARG A 412 -14.33 -3.47 -7.02
C ARG A 412 -14.39 -4.15 -5.65
N ALA A 413 -13.23 -4.39 -5.02
CA ALA A 413 -13.13 -5.02 -3.70
C ALA A 413 -13.84 -4.19 -2.63
N TYR A 414 -13.61 -2.87 -2.63
CA TYR A 414 -14.28 -1.91 -1.76
C TYR A 414 -15.81 -1.96 -1.93
N ARG A 415 -16.30 -1.94 -3.17
CA ARG A 415 -17.74 -2.01 -3.46
C ARG A 415 -18.37 -3.32 -2.98
N HIS A 416 -17.68 -4.44 -3.18
CA HIS A 416 -18.13 -5.76 -2.68
C HIS A 416 -18.16 -5.81 -1.15
N ARG A 417 -17.11 -5.30 -0.49
CA ARG A 417 -16.93 -5.36 0.97
C ARG A 417 -17.87 -4.43 1.74
N PHE A 418 -17.99 -3.18 1.29
CA PHE A 418 -18.65 -2.11 2.04
C PHE A 418 -20.00 -1.68 1.47
N GLN A 419 -20.41 -2.24 0.31
CA GLN A 419 -21.67 -1.91 -0.38
C GLN A 419 -21.82 -0.41 -0.70
N LYS A 420 -20.68 0.27 -0.89
CA LYS A 420 -20.54 1.70 -1.21
C LYS A 420 -19.60 1.85 -2.41
N ASP A 421 -19.78 2.92 -3.18
CA ASP A 421 -18.77 3.30 -4.17
C ASP A 421 -17.58 3.99 -3.48
N LEU A 422 -16.35 3.70 -3.90
CA LEU A 422 -15.14 4.26 -3.29
C LEU A 422 -14.97 5.76 -3.60
N ILE A 423 -15.31 6.18 -4.82
CA ILE A 423 -15.15 7.59 -5.23
C ILE A 423 -16.16 8.45 -4.47
N GLU A 424 -17.40 7.98 -4.34
CA GLU A 424 -18.43 8.68 -3.55
C GLU A 424 -18.19 8.58 -2.04
N ARG A 425 -17.54 7.52 -1.54
CA ARG A 425 -17.06 7.46 -0.15
C ARG A 425 -16.07 8.58 0.13
N VAL A 426 -15.03 8.70 -0.70
CA VAL A 426 -13.99 9.72 -0.56
C VAL A 426 -14.56 11.12 -0.78
N ARG A 427 -15.55 11.28 -1.67
CA ARG A 427 -16.29 12.53 -1.84
C ARG A 427 -17.02 12.96 -0.56
N GLY A 428 -17.65 12.03 0.15
CA GLY A 428 -18.38 12.31 1.39
C GLY A 428 -17.49 12.71 2.58
N GLU A 429 -16.22 12.30 2.58
CA GLU A 429 -15.28 12.48 3.70
C GLU A 429 -14.34 13.69 3.54
N THR A 430 -14.34 14.32 2.37
CA THR A 430 -13.41 15.39 2.01
C THR A 430 -14.16 16.57 1.39
N SER A 431 -13.58 17.78 1.38
CA SER A 431 -14.22 18.97 0.80
C SER A 431 -13.25 19.84 -0.02
N GLY A 432 -13.79 20.83 -0.76
CA GLY A 432 -13.01 21.79 -1.55
C GLY A 432 -12.15 21.17 -2.66
N ASP A 433 -11.02 21.80 -2.97
CA ASP A 433 -10.06 21.30 -3.96
C ASP A 433 -9.33 20.04 -3.52
N TYR A 434 -9.24 19.80 -2.21
CA TYR A 434 -8.78 18.53 -1.66
C TYR A 434 -9.70 17.37 -2.10
N GLN A 435 -11.03 17.52 -1.96
CA GLN A 435 -11.99 16.56 -2.51
C GLN A 435 -11.84 16.40 -4.02
N ARG A 436 -11.78 17.51 -4.77
CA ARG A 436 -11.66 17.47 -6.24
C ARG A 436 -10.42 16.71 -6.68
N LEU A 437 -9.30 16.88 -5.99
CA LEU A 437 -8.06 16.15 -6.26
C LEU A 437 -8.18 14.67 -5.90
N MET A 438 -8.62 14.32 -4.68
CA MET A 438 -8.74 12.91 -4.27
C MET A 438 -9.70 12.12 -5.16
N VAL A 439 -10.80 12.74 -5.58
CA VAL A 439 -11.74 12.16 -6.55
C VAL A 439 -11.08 11.97 -7.92
N ALA A 440 -10.35 12.97 -8.43
CA ALA A 440 -9.69 12.89 -9.74
C ALA A 440 -8.58 11.83 -9.79
N LEU A 441 -7.91 11.54 -8.67
CA LEU A 441 -6.88 10.50 -8.58
C LEU A 441 -7.44 9.06 -8.55
N LEU A 442 -8.72 8.91 -8.24
CA LEU A 442 -9.42 7.61 -8.16
C LEU A 442 -10.20 7.25 -9.43
N GLN A 443 -10.32 8.18 -10.37
CA GLN A 443 -11.04 8.01 -11.64
C GLN A 443 -10.22 7.16 -12.62
#